data_AF-A0A4Y2RVD1-F1
#
_entry.id   AF-A0A4Y2RVD1-F1
#
_cell.length_a   1.000
_cell.length_b   1.000
_cell.length_c   1.000
_cell.angle_alpha   90.00
_cell.angle_beta   90.00
_cell.angle_gamma   90.00
#
_symmetry.space_group_name_H-M   'P 1'
#
loop_
_entity.id
_entity.type
_entity.pdbx_description
1 polymer ?
#
loop_
_entity_poly.entity_id
_entity_poly.type
_entity_poly.pdbx_seq_one_letter_code
_entity_poly.pdbx_strand_id
1 'polypeptide(L)'
;MAEKCSLCEDYVVTDKCGVGEKGIDGLIKASIARKDGKHELFRGQKNIVFHASCRKKYTRPQSITRILKIAVLDGQPLTSSSTPCLRSSQLEFDFKSKCLCAVMVSVLMMHL
;
A
#
# COMPACT_ATOMS: atom_id res chain seq x y z
N MET A 1 13.24 21.27 19.36
CA MET A 1 13.75 20.08 18.62
C MET A 1 12.56 19.41 17.97
N ALA A 2 12.54 19.25 16.64
CA ALA A 2 11.46 18.52 15.97
C ALA A 2 11.78 17.02 16.00
N GLU A 3 10.87 16.20 16.50
CA GLU A 3 11.04 14.75 16.53
C GLU A 3 10.76 14.16 15.14
N LYS A 4 11.47 13.09 14.79
CA LYS A 4 11.30 12.36 13.53
C LYS A 4 10.60 11.03 13.76
N CYS A 5 9.78 10.64 12.80
CA CYS A 5 9.13 9.34 12.78
C CYS A 5 10.15 8.27 12.39
N SER A 6 10.35 7.25 13.23
CA SER A 6 11.35 6.20 12.93
C SER A 6 10.94 5.25 11.79
N LEU A 7 9.75 5.42 11.18
CA LEU A 7 9.30 4.60 10.05
C LEU A 7 9.49 5.27 8.70
N CYS A 8 9.18 6.56 8.59
CA CYS A 8 9.27 7.33 7.34
C CYS A 8 10.35 8.42 7.38
N GLU A 9 11.04 8.61 8.51
CA GLU A 9 12.15 9.56 8.71
C GLU A 9 11.77 11.05 8.58
N ASP A 10 10.52 11.35 8.25
CA ASP A 10 9.95 12.69 8.26
C ASP A 10 9.69 13.21 9.67
N TYR A 11 9.64 14.53 9.78
CA TYR A 11 9.28 15.20 11.04
C TYR A 11 7.82 14.94 11.43
N VAL A 12 7.61 14.75 12.73
CA VAL A 12 6.28 14.61 13.32
C VAL A 12 5.80 15.98 13.74
N VAL A 13 5.01 16.62 12.88
CA VAL A 13 4.41 17.93 13.13
C VAL A 13 3.07 17.79 13.87
N THR A 14 2.26 16.82 13.46
CA THR A 14 0.96 16.48 14.04
C THR A 14 0.83 14.95 14.19
N ASP A 15 -0.16 14.49 14.95
CA ASP A 15 -0.45 13.04 15.15
C ASP A 15 0.73 12.24 15.75
N LYS A 16 1.41 12.83 16.73
CA LYS A 16 2.52 12.20 17.45
C LYS A 16 2.02 11.00 18.26
N CYS A 17 2.62 9.84 18.00
CA CYS A 17 2.42 8.63 18.77
C CYS A 17 3.74 8.19 19.39
N GLY A 18 3.88 8.38 20.70
CA GLY A 18 4.96 7.81 21.49
C GLY A 18 4.64 6.34 21.82
N VAL A 19 5.62 5.47 21.63
CA VAL A 19 5.50 4.04 21.95
C VAL A 19 6.56 3.69 22.98
N GLY A 20 6.11 3.34 24.19
CA GLY A 20 6.99 2.83 25.25
C GLY A 20 7.32 1.34 25.07
N GLU A 21 8.18 0.81 25.95
CA GLU A 21 8.74 -0.55 25.91
C GLU A 21 7.72 -1.66 25.57
N LYS A 22 6.54 -1.65 26.22
CA LYS A 22 5.48 -2.65 25.95
C LYS A 22 4.98 -2.64 24.50
N GLY A 23 4.95 -1.47 23.86
CA GLY A 23 4.53 -1.34 22.47
C GLY A 23 5.66 -1.63 21.47
N ILE A 24 6.91 -1.52 21.91
CA ILE A 24 8.10 -1.77 21.09
C ILE A 24 8.22 -3.26 20.73
N ASP A 25 7.88 -4.18 21.64
CA ASP A 25 7.83 -5.62 21.32
C ASP A 25 6.89 -5.91 20.13
N GLY A 26 5.72 -5.26 20.09
CA GLY A 26 4.79 -5.39 18.97
C GLY A 26 5.36 -4.85 17.65
N LEU A 27 6.17 -3.79 17.70
CA LEU A 27 6.86 -3.24 16.54
C LEU A 27 7.99 -4.15 16.04
N ILE A 28 8.75 -4.76 16.96
CA ILE A 28 9.78 -5.75 16.64
C ILE A 28 9.15 -6.95 15.92
N LYS A 29 8.07 -7.51 16.47
CA LYS A 29 7.32 -8.61 15.83
C LYS A 29 6.80 -8.22 14.44
N ALA A 30 6.26 -7.01 14.30
CA ALA A 30 5.79 -6.51 13.00
C ALA A 30 6.95 -6.39 11.99
N SER A 31 8.11 -5.87 12.39
CA SER A 31 9.29 -5.78 11.52
C SER A 31 9.79 -7.16 11.08
N ILE A 32 9.87 -8.12 12.00
CA ILE A 32 10.27 -9.50 11.68
C ILE A 32 9.29 -10.11 10.68
N ALA A 33 7.97 -9.94 10.91
CA ALA A 33 6.95 -10.43 9.99
C ALA A 33 7.02 -9.76 8.60
N ARG A 34 7.50 -8.51 8.53
CA ARG A 34 7.70 -7.76 7.28
C ARG A 34 9.02 -8.07 6.58
N LYS A 35 9.98 -8.70 7.27
CA LYS A 35 11.35 -8.96 6.80
C LYS A 35 12.09 -7.68 6.36
N ASP A 36 11.85 -6.56 7.04
CA ASP A 36 12.40 -5.25 6.65
C ASP A 36 13.64 -4.81 7.46
N GLY A 37 14.10 -5.62 8.42
CA GLY A 37 15.30 -5.35 9.22
C GLY A 37 15.15 -4.22 10.25
N LYS A 38 14.02 -3.51 10.29
CA LYS A 38 13.82 -2.34 11.17
C LYS A 38 13.72 -2.67 12.66
N HIS A 39 13.56 -3.94 13.03
CA HIS A 39 13.54 -4.39 14.41
C HIS A 39 14.82 -4.04 15.16
N GLU A 40 15.97 -3.99 14.48
CA GLU A 40 17.24 -3.56 15.07
C GLU A 40 17.21 -2.09 15.51
N LEU A 41 16.46 -1.23 14.81
CA LEU A 41 16.23 0.17 15.20
C LEU A 41 15.36 0.28 16.45
N PHE A 42 14.54 -0.73 16.73
CA PHE A 42 13.60 -0.73 17.85
C PHE A 42 14.16 -1.39 19.10
N ARG A 43 15.13 -2.31 18.97
CA ARG A 43 15.76 -3.00 20.10
C ARG A 43 16.46 -2.00 21.02
N GLY A 44 16.31 -2.22 22.34
CA GLY A 44 16.98 -1.41 23.37
C GLY A 44 16.43 0.01 23.54
N GLN A 45 15.45 0.44 22.73
CA GLN A 45 14.81 1.74 22.87
C GLN A 45 13.77 1.72 24.00
N LYS A 46 13.71 2.80 24.78
CA LYS A 46 12.71 2.97 25.86
C LYS A 46 11.44 3.66 25.37
N ASN A 47 11.59 4.56 24.39
CA ASN A 47 10.50 5.29 23.77
C ASN A 47 10.86 5.59 22.32
N ILE A 48 9.93 5.38 21.40
CA ILE A 48 10.10 5.71 19.99
C ILE A 48 8.91 6.52 19.50
N VAL A 49 9.20 7.54 18.70
CA VAL A 49 8.20 8.47 18.15
C VAL A 49 7.85 8.08 16.72
N PHE A 50 6.55 8.07 16.44
CA PHE A 50 5.99 7.85 15.11
C PHE A 50 4.85 8.83 14.84
N HIS A 51 4.48 8.98 13.57
CA HIS A 51 3.09 9.35 13.25
C HIS A 51 2.16 8.20 13.62
N ALA A 52 0.98 8.47 14.19
CA ALA A 52 0.05 7.41 14.56
C ALA A 52 -0.44 6.64 13.32
N SER A 53 -0.61 7.33 12.19
CA SER A 53 -0.89 6.73 10.88
C SER A 53 0.19 5.72 10.43
N CYS A 54 1.47 6.10 10.54
CA CYS A 54 2.61 5.22 10.23
C CYS A 54 2.60 3.97 11.11
N ARG A 55 2.46 4.15 12.43
CA ARG A 55 2.37 3.03 13.38
C ARG A 55 1.23 2.08 13.01
N LYS A 56 0.02 2.61 12.79
CA LYS A 56 -1.17 1.83 12.44
C LYS A 56 -0.97 1.05 11.16
N LYS A 57 -0.42 1.67 10.11
CA LYS A 57 -0.15 1.00 8.83
C LYS A 57 0.92 -0.07 8.96
N TYR A 58 1.95 0.18 9.78
CA TYR A 58 3.09 -0.71 9.93
C TYR A 58 2.74 -2.04 10.58
N THR A 59 1.96 -2.01 11.66
CA THR A 59 1.55 -3.21 12.40
C THR A 59 0.30 -3.90 11.85
N ARG A 60 -0.39 -3.27 10.88
CA ARG A 60 -1.62 -3.81 10.29
C ARG A 60 -1.36 -5.11 9.52
N PRO A 61 -1.98 -6.25 9.89
CA PRO A 61 -1.74 -7.55 9.25
C PRO A 61 -1.92 -7.50 7.73
N GLN A 62 -2.97 -6.85 7.23
CA GLN A 62 -3.22 -6.75 5.79
C GLN A 62 -2.09 -6.01 5.05
N SER A 63 -1.47 -5.01 5.69
CA SER A 63 -0.34 -4.31 5.08
C SER A 63 0.91 -5.18 5.06
N ILE A 64 1.12 -6.00 6.09
CA ILE A 64 2.24 -6.95 6.16
C ILE A 64 2.08 -8.00 5.06
N THR A 65 0.91 -8.65 4.99
CA THR A 65 0.61 -9.64 3.95
C THR A 65 0.79 -9.08 2.55
N ARG A 66 0.35 -7.84 2.29
CA ARG A 66 0.53 -7.20 0.99
C ARG A 66 2.00 -7.03 0.61
N ILE A 67 2.85 -6.60 1.56
CA ILE A 67 4.29 -6.43 1.31
C ILE A 67 4.96 -7.77 1.03
N LEU A 68 4.62 -8.80 1.80
CA LEU A 68 5.14 -10.14 1.58
C LEU A 68 4.75 -10.68 0.20
N LYS A 69 3.51 -10.46 -0.25
CA LYS A 69 3.07 -10.86 -1.60
C LYS A 69 3.88 -10.18 -2.70
N ILE A 70 4.19 -8.89 -2.56
CA ILE A 70 5.00 -8.15 -3.53
C ILE A 70 6.42 -8.74 -3.57
N ALA A 71 7.06 -8.92 -2.40
CA ALA A 71 8.40 -9.48 -2.32
C ALA A 71 8.50 -10.91 -2.92
N VAL A 72 7.44 -11.71 -2.82
CA VAL A 72 7.37 -13.02 -3.48
C VAL A 72 7.27 -12.90 -5.00
N LEU A 73 6.52 -11.92 -5.52
CA LEU A 73 6.41 -11.68 -6.96
C LEU A 73 7.72 -11.17 -7.57
N ASP A 74 8.42 -10.26 -6.89
CA ASP A 74 9.72 -9.73 -7.35
C ASP A 74 10.84 -10.79 -7.35
N GLY A 75 10.75 -11.81 -6.50
CA GLY A 75 11.74 -12.90 -6.40
C GLY A 75 11.47 -14.10 -7.31
N GLN A 76 10.36 -14.13 -8.03
CA GLN A 76 9.97 -15.25 -8.89
C GLN A 76 10.47 -15.01 -10.33
N PRO A 77 11.08 -16.00 -11.01
CA PRO A 77 11.31 -15.90 -12.45
C PRO A 77 9.99 -15.54 -13.15
N LEU A 78 10.05 -14.62 -14.12
CA LEU A 78 8.91 -14.13 -14.91
C LEU A 78 8.29 -15.22 -15.82
N THR A 79 8.21 -16.47 -15.37
CA THR A 79 7.55 -17.58 -16.07
C THR A 79 6.12 -17.73 -15.58
N SER A 80 5.36 -16.64 -15.65
CA SER A 80 3.89 -16.60 -15.75
C SER A 80 3.49 -15.13 -15.89
N SER A 81 3.57 -14.65 -17.13
CA SER A 81 3.05 -13.35 -17.52
C SER A 81 1.53 -13.33 -17.32
N SER A 82 1.09 -12.89 -16.16
CA SER A 82 -0.14 -12.11 -16.04
C SER A 82 0.15 -10.98 -15.07
N THR A 83 0.65 -9.88 -15.62
CA THR A 83 0.61 -8.60 -14.91
C THR A 83 -0.81 -8.41 -14.39
N PRO A 84 -1.02 -8.13 -13.09
CA PRO A 84 -2.34 -7.78 -12.60
C PRO A 84 -2.81 -6.53 -13.32
N CYS A 85 -3.66 -6.70 -14.33
CA CYS A 85 -4.22 -5.60 -15.09
C CYS A 85 -5.21 -4.86 -14.17
N LEU A 86 -4.91 -3.60 -13.86
CA LEU A 86 -5.94 -2.71 -13.34
C LEU A 86 -7.07 -2.68 -14.39
N ARG A 87 -8.34 -2.57 -13.99
CA ARG A 87 -9.42 -2.40 -14.98
C ARG A 87 -9.20 -1.18 -15.90
N SER A 88 -8.40 -0.21 -15.47
CA SER A 88 -7.97 0.94 -16.27
C SER A 88 -6.89 0.64 -17.30
N SER A 89 -6.23 -0.51 -17.22
CA SER A 89 -5.23 -0.97 -18.20
C SER A 89 -5.83 -1.79 -19.34
N GLN A 90 -7.13 -2.13 -19.25
CA GLN A 90 -7.91 -2.47 -20.44
C GLN A 90 -8.11 -1.20 -21.24
N LEU A 91 -7.68 -1.25 -22.51
CA LEU A 91 -7.82 -0.24 -23.57
C LEU A 91 -9.00 0.72 -23.31
N GLU A 92 -8.75 2.05 -23.36
CA GLU A 92 -9.77 3.06 -23.10
C GLU A 92 -11.07 2.70 -23.81
N PHE A 93 -12.13 2.50 -23.02
CA PHE A 93 -13.44 2.23 -23.58
C PHE A 93 -13.92 3.51 -24.27
N ASP A 94 -13.86 3.51 -25.60
CA ASP A 94 -14.37 4.62 -26.41
C ASP A 94 -15.90 4.57 -26.47
N PHE A 95 -16.54 5.45 -25.67
CA PHE A 95 -17.99 5.63 -25.70
C PHE A 95 -18.52 6.01 -27.08
N LYS A 96 -17.71 6.62 -27.94
CA LYS A 96 -18.15 7.08 -29.26
C LYS A 96 -18.32 5.91 -30.25
N SER A 97 -17.40 4.95 -30.26
CA SER A 97 -17.43 3.81 -31.20
C SER A 97 -17.96 2.50 -30.61
N LYS A 98 -17.99 2.34 -29.28
CA LYS A 98 -18.33 1.06 -28.62
C LYS A 98 -19.63 1.09 -27.82
N CYS A 99 -20.32 2.23 -27.71
CA CYS A 99 -21.58 2.33 -26.99
C CYS A 99 -22.77 1.87 -27.85
N LEU A 100 -23.54 0.88 -27.37
CA LEU A 100 -24.76 0.41 -28.02
C LEU A 100 -25.84 1.50 -28.17
N CYS A 101 -25.77 2.57 -27.36
CA CYS A 101 -26.65 3.73 -27.52
C CYS A 101 -26.42 4.46 -28.85
N ALA A 102 -25.19 4.49 -29.39
CA ALA A 102 -24.91 5.12 -30.68
C ALA A 102 -25.50 4.33 -31.86
N VAL A 103 -25.60 3.00 -31.71
CA VAL A 103 -26.21 2.10 -32.72
C VAL A 103 -27.72 2.30 -32.77
N MET A 104 -28.39 2.45 -31.60
CA MET A 104 -29.84 2.66 -31.56
C MET A 104 -30.27 4.01 -32.16
N VAL A 105 -29.46 5.07 -32.01
CA VAL A 105 -29.76 6.39 -32.59
C VAL A 105 -29.60 6.39 -34.11
N SER A 106 -28.63 5.64 -34.64
CA SER A 106 -28.39 5.57 -36.09
C SER A 106 -29.49 4.80 -36.84
N VAL A 107 -30.02 3.73 -36.25
CA VAL A 107 -31.12 2.95 -36.85
C VAL A 107 -32.43 3.75 -36.87
N LEU A 108 -32.67 4.58 -35.86
CA LEU A 108 -33.87 5.43 -35.79
C LEU A 108 -33.86 6.56 -36.83
N MET A 109 -32.68 7.09 -37.18
CA MET A 109 -32.50 8.18 -38.17
C MET A 109 -32.55 7.72 -39.64
N MET A 110 -32.52 6.42 -39.92
CA MET A 110 -32.64 5.89 -41.30
C MET A 110 -34.08 5.48 -41.67
N HIS A 111 -35.00 5.52 -40.72
CA HIS A 111 -36.42 5.16 -40.91
C HIS A 111 -37.39 6.31 -40.61
N LEU A 112 -36.93 7.57 -40.68
CA LEU A 112 -37.79 8.75 -40.64
C LEU A 112 -37.65 9.56 -41.92
#